data_AF-A0A962TR44-F1
#
_entry.id   AF-A0A962TR44-F1
#
_cell.length_a   1.000
_cell.length_b   1.000
_cell.length_c   1.000
_cell.angle_alpha   90.00
_cell.angle_beta   90.00
_cell.angle_gamma   90.00
#
_symmetry.space_group_name_H-M   'P 1'
#
loop_
_entity.id
_entity.type
_entity.pdbx_description
1 polymer ?
#
loop_
_entity_poly.entity_id
_entity_poly.type
_entity_poly.pdbx_seq_one_letter_code
_entity_poly.pdbx_strand_id
1 'polypeptide(L)'
;MDTQLTDYWGKARLDPARNVLLAWHPLAEHCLDVAVVFRALAALPVIRRRLDVAAQSPLTETDLDRLAVFALLHDLGKPNLGFQDKILRPDAPLAGHIRELAPLFFEEDLNECLVTALDINTLGTW
;
A
#
# COMPACT_ATOMS: atom_id res chain seq x y z
N MET A 1 -9.05 0.71 27.75
CA MET A 1 -7.65 0.76 27.28
C MET A 1 -7.66 1.73 26.14
N ASP A 2 -6.99 2.87 26.29
CA ASP A 2 -6.84 3.82 25.20
C ASP A 2 -5.90 3.20 24.16
N THR A 3 -6.40 3.05 22.93
CA THR A 3 -5.63 2.43 21.85
C THR A 3 -4.56 3.42 21.41
N GLN A 4 -3.29 3.13 21.73
CA GLN A 4 -2.15 3.93 21.31
C GLN A 4 -1.70 3.50 19.90
N LEU A 5 -1.42 4.47 19.01
CA LEU A 5 -0.72 4.20 17.76
C LEU A 5 0.76 3.97 18.06
N THR A 6 1.30 2.83 17.62
CA THR A 6 2.71 2.46 17.78
C THR A 6 3.45 2.39 16.45
N ASP A 7 2.73 2.55 15.33
CA ASP A 7 3.25 2.51 13.96
C ASP A 7 2.27 3.24 13.01
N TYR A 8 2.56 3.24 11.71
CA TYR A 8 1.69 3.78 10.68
C TYR A 8 0.39 2.98 10.54
N TRP A 9 -0.75 3.67 10.49
CA TRP A 9 -2.05 3.04 10.31
C TRP A 9 -2.42 2.91 8.83
N GLY A 10 -2.94 1.73 8.46
CA GLY A 10 -3.58 1.48 7.15
C GLY A 10 -5.09 1.67 7.21
N LYS A 11 -5.69 1.30 8.36
CA LYS A 11 -7.09 1.56 8.72
C LYS A 11 -7.17 2.04 10.16
N ALA A 12 -8.06 2.98 10.43
CA ALA A 12 -8.35 3.47 11.76
C ALA A 12 -9.86 3.60 11.95
N ARG A 13 -10.33 3.30 13.15
CA ARG A 13 -11.72 3.46 13.57
C ARG A 13 -11.76 4.42 14.75
N LEU A 14 -12.42 5.55 14.56
CA LEU A 14 -12.62 6.58 15.57
C LEU A 14 -14.02 6.47 16.19
N ASP A 15 -14.15 6.87 17.45
CA ASP A 15 -15.43 7.20 18.06
C ASP A 15 -15.95 8.49 17.41
N PRO A 16 -17.08 8.47 16.70
CA PRO A 16 -17.58 9.63 15.98
C PRO A 16 -18.02 10.78 16.90
N ALA A 17 -18.36 10.50 18.15
CA ALA A 17 -18.80 11.52 19.11
C ALA A 17 -17.61 12.16 19.87
N ARG A 18 -16.56 11.38 20.13
CA ARG A 18 -15.43 11.81 20.96
C ARG A 18 -14.13 12.05 20.18
N ASN A 19 -14.09 11.64 18.91
CA ASN A 19 -12.90 11.65 18.05
C ASN A 19 -11.71 10.92 18.69
N VAL A 20 -11.99 9.81 19.40
CA VAL A 20 -10.99 8.97 20.08
C VAL A 20 -10.72 7.72 19.25
N LEU A 21 -9.46 7.31 19.14
CA LEU A 21 -9.09 6.07 18.45
C LEU A 21 -9.61 4.84 19.18
N LEU A 22 -10.50 4.09 18.54
CA LEU A 22 -11.06 2.84 19.08
C LEU A 22 -10.23 1.63 18.66
N ALA A 23 -9.82 1.57 17.40
CA ALA A 23 -9.03 0.47 16.85
C ALA A 23 -8.26 0.96 15.61
N TRP A 24 -7.14 0.30 15.30
CA TRP A 24 -6.41 0.51 14.07
C TRP A 24 -5.81 -0.80 13.57
N HIS A 25 -5.49 -0.82 12.27
CA HIS A 25 -4.77 -1.91 11.60
C HIS A 25 -3.46 -1.35 11.06
N PRO A 26 -2.30 -1.97 11.35
CA PRO A 26 -1.02 -1.52 10.83
C PRO A 26 -1.00 -1.45 9.31
N LEU A 27 -0.32 -0.43 8.78
CA LEU A 27 -0.25 -0.20 7.34
C LEU A 27 0.39 -1.38 6.61
N ALA A 28 1.53 -1.86 7.11
CA ALA A 28 2.23 -2.99 6.50
C ALA A 28 1.34 -4.25 6.46
N GLU A 29 0.60 -4.53 7.53
CA GLU A 29 -0.34 -5.64 7.60
C GLU A 29 -1.51 -5.45 6.62
N HIS A 30 -2.07 -4.24 6.53
CA HIS A 30 -3.12 -3.93 5.57
C HIS A 30 -2.66 -4.16 4.11
N CYS A 31 -1.45 -3.71 3.78
CA CYS A 31 -0.86 -3.90 2.47
C CYS A 31 -0.61 -5.38 2.17
N LEU A 32 -0.15 -6.15 3.15
CA LEU A 32 0.03 -7.60 3.03
C LEU A 32 -1.31 -8.33 2.82
N ASP A 33 -2.36 -7.95 3.56
CA ASP A 33 -3.71 -8.51 3.37
C ASP A 33 -4.17 -8.32 1.92
N VAL A 34 -3.96 -7.13 1.35
CA VAL A 34 -4.31 -6.83 -0.05
C VAL A 34 -3.51 -7.69 -1.02
N ALA A 35 -2.21 -7.86 -0.80
CA ALA A 35 -1.36 -8.70 -1.64
C ALA A 35 -1.82 -10.17 -1.64
N VAL A 36 -2.09 -10.73 -0.46
CA VAL A 36 -2.54 -12.11 -0.29
C VAL A 36 -3.94 -12.31 -0.91
N VAL A 37 -4.86 -11.38 -0.66
CA VAL A 37 -6.21 -11.43 -1.26
C VAL A 37 -6.13 -11.32 -2.78
N PHE A 38 -5.33 -10.39 -3.31
CA PHE A 38 -5.10 -10.28 -4.75
C PHE A 38 -4.60 -11.62 -5.32
N ARG A 39 -3.60 -12.24 -4.67
CA ARG A 39 -3.01 -13.49 -5.14
C ARG A 39 -4.02 -14.65 -5.15
N ALA A 40 -4.85 -14.74 -4.11
CA ALA A 40 -5.91 -15.74 -4.01
C ALA A 40 -6.99 -15.53 -5.08
N LEU A 41 -7.37 -14.27 -5.35
CA LEU A 41 -8.32 -13.93 -6.41
C LEU A 41 -7.72 -14.21 -7.80
N ALA A 42 -6.45 -13.89 -8.02
CA ALA A 42 -5.75 -14.12 -9.28
C ALA A 42 -5.67 -15.61 -9.67
N ALA A 43 -5.77 -16.52 -8.69
CA ALA A 43 -5.83 -17.96 -8.93
C ALA A 43 -7.22 -18.46 -9.35
N LEU A 44 -8.29 -17.66 -9.20
CA LEU A 44 -9.63 -18.07 -9.60
C LEU A 44 -9.72 -18.20 -11.14
N PRO A 45 -10.36 -19.26 -11.70
CA PRO A 45 -10.27 -19.56 -13.12
C PRO A 45 -10.66 -18.41 -14.06
N VAL A 46 -11.70 -17.66 -13.72
CA VAL A 46 -12.17 -16.53 -14.54
C VAL A 46 -11.22 -15.34 -14.45
N ILE A 47 -10.67 -15.07 -13.27
CA ILE A 47 -9.73 -13.95 -13.07
C ILE A 47 -8.40 -14.29 -13.73
N ARG A 48 -7.85 -15.50 -13.51
CA ARG A 48 -6.63 -15.98 -14.17
C ARG A 48 -6.71 -15.84 -15.68
N ARG A 49 -7.77 -16.36 -16.29
CA ARG A 49 -7.98 -16.25 -17.74
C ARG A 49 -8.01 -14.80 -18.23
N ARG A 50 -8.61 -13.88 -17.46
CA ARG A 50 -8.65 -12.46 -17.83
C ARG A 50 -7.28 -11.80 -17.71
N LEU A 51 -6.51 -12.16 -16.69
CA LEU A 51 -5.14 -11.68 -16.53
C LEU A 51 -4.25 -12.19 -17.67
N ASP A 52 -4.36 -13.45 -18.06
CA ASP A 52 -3.62 -14.01 -19.21
C ASP A 52 -3.97 -13.29 -20.53
N VAL A 53 -5.26 -12.99 -20.74
CA VAL A 53 -5.71 -12.22 -21.91
C VAL A 53 -5.16 -10.79 -21.88
N ALA A 54 -5.18 -10.12 -20.72
CA ALA A 54 -4.65 -8.77 -20.57
C ALA A 54 -3.12 -8.72 -20.77
N ALA A 55 -2.41 -9.76 -20.32
CA ALA A 55 -0.97 -9.94 -20.52
C ALA A 55 -0.61 -10.45 -21.92
N GLN A 56 -1.61 -10.75 -22.76
CA GLN A 56 -1.46 -11.34 -24.10
C GLN A 56 -0.64 -12.65 -24.11
N SER A 57 -0.53 -13.30 -22.96
CA SER A 57 0.26 -14.51 -22.73
C SER A 57 -0.18 -15.18 -21.42
N PRO A 58 -0.03 -16.51 -21.28
CA PRO A 58 -0.25 -17.16 -20.00
C PRO A 58 0.75 -16.66 -18.96
N LEU A 59 0.26 -16.11 -17.86
CA LEU A 59 1.09 -15.73 -16.73
C LEU A 59 1.57 -16.98 -16.01
N THR A 60 2.78 -16.96 -15.45
CA THR A 60 3.28 -18.01 -14.56
C THR A 60 2.82 -17.77 -13.11
N GLU A 61 3.00 -18.74 -12.22
CA GLU A 61 2.74 -18.52 -10.80
C GLU A 61 3.66 -17.43 -10.23
N THR A 62 4.92 -17.38 -10.70
CA THR A 62 5.87 -16.33 -10.35
C THR A 62 5.37 -14.94 -10.77
N ASP A 63 4.79 -14.80 -11.97
CA ASP A 63 4.22 -13.52 -12.42
C ASP A 63 3.08 -13.06 -11.51
N LEU A 64 2.23 -13.99 -11.05
CA LEU A 64 1.17 -13.66 -10.11
C LEU A 64 1.69 -13.24 -8.75
N ASP A 65 2.75 -13.88 -8.25
CA ASP A 65 3.40 -13.50 -7.00
C ASP A 65 4.01 -12.09 -7.11
N ARG A 66 4.62 -11.75 -8.26
CA ARG A 66 5.15 -10.41 -8.54
C ARG A 66 4.06 -9.36 -8.60
N LEU A 67 2.95 -9.66 -9.28
CA LEU A 67 1.77 -8.78 -9.29
C LEU A 67 1.19 -8.57 -7.88
N ALA A 68 1.25 -9.59 -7.00
CA ALA A 68 0.86 -9.44 -5.61
C ALA A 68 1.77 -8.48 -4.85
N VAL A 69 3.08 -8.50 -5.11
CA VAL A 69 4.00 -7.49 -4.56
C VAL A 69 3.66 -6.09 -5.06
N PHE A 70 3.30 -5.91 -6.33
CA PHE A 70 2.83 -4.61 -6.81
C PHE A 70 1.52 -4.17 -6.14
N ALA A 71 0.60 -5.11 -5.85
CA ALA A 71 -0.62 -4.83 -5.10
C ALA A 71 -0.34 -4.42 -3.64
N LEU A 72 0.72 -4.96 -3.02
CA LEU A 72 1.18 -4.54 -1.69
C LEU A 72 1.49 -3.03 -1.66
N LEU A 73 2.07 -2.50 -2.73
CA LEU A 73 2.50 -1.10 -2.83
C LEU A 73 1.35 -0.10 -3.06
N HIS A 74 0.09 -0.55 -3.17
CA HIS A 74 -1.03 0.34 -3.49
C HIS A 74 -1.20 1.53 -2.53
N ASP A 75 -0.83 1.33 -1.27
CA ASP A 75 -0.94 2.31 -0.18
C ASP A 75 0.43 2.87 0.26
N LEU A 76 1.47 2.75 -0.57
CA LEU A 76 2.84 3.20 -0.28
C LEU A 76 2.93 4.66 0.16
N GLY A 77 1.98 5.50 -0.24
CA GLY A 77 1.96 6.91 0.15
C GLY A 77 1.35 7.18 1.53
N LYS A 78 0.68 6.22 2.18
CA LYS A 78 0.05 6.44 3.49
C LYS A 78 1.01 6.81 4.64
N PRO A 79 2.32 6.47 4.64
CA PRO A 79 3.24 6.92 5.69
C PRO A 79 3.47 8.43 5.75
N ASN A 80 2.98 9.22 4.78
CA ASN A 80 3.15 10.66 4.82
C ASN A 80 2.39 11.29 6.01
N LEU A 81 2.98 12.34 6.61
CA LEU A 81 2.45 12.99 7.81
C LEU A 81 1.03 13.53 7.61
N GLY A 82 0.74 14.12 6.44
CA GLY A 82 -0.58 14.68 6.16
C GLY A 82 -1.68 13.62 6.02
N PHE A 83 -1.33 12.36 5.78
CA PHE A 83 -2.25 11.23 5.86
C PHE A 83 -2.35 10.68 7.28
N GLN A 84 -1.22 10.46 7.95
CA GLN A 84 -1.18 9.82 9.27
C GLN A 84 -1.81 10.69 10.36
N ASP A 85 -1.55 11.99 10.33
CA ASP A 85 -1.98 12.91 11.37
C ASP A 85 -3.48 13.22 11.35
N LYS A 86 -4.21 12.80 10.30
CA LYS A 86 -5.66 12.98 10.17
C LYS A 86 -6.46 12.54 11.39
N ILE A 87 -5.96 11.53 12.10
CA ILE A 87 -6.62 10.93 13.27
C ILE A 87 -6.00 11.38 14.59
N LEU A 88 -4.85 12.06 14.54
CA LEU A 88 -4.07 12.48 15.71
C LEU A 88 -4.24 13.97 16.02
N ARG A 89 -4.36 14.80 15.00
CA ARG A 89 -4.33 16.26 15.10
C ARG A 89 -5.45 16.86 14.25
N PRO A 90 -6.48 17.48 14.85
CA PRO A 90 -7.57 18.11 14.11
C PRO A 90 -7.12 19.23 13.16
N ASP A 91 -5.98 19.85 13.44
CA ASP A 91 -5.40 21.00 12.72
C ASP A 91 -4.24 20.62 11.80
N ALA A 92 -3.88 19.34 11.71
CA ALA A 92 -2.79 18.92 10.83
C ALA A 92 -3.12 19.18 9.35
N PRO A 93 -2.13 19.62 8.56
CA PRO A 93 -2.29 19.71 7.11
C PRO A 93 -2.70 18.36 6.53
N LEU A 94 -3.85 18.34 5.85
CA LEU A 94 -4.37 17.11 5.25
C LEU A 94 -3.70 16.86 3.90
N ALA A 95 -3.21 15.63 3.70
CA ALA A 95 -2.70 15.17 2.42
C ALA A 95 -3.35 13.84 2.02
N GLY A 96 -3.42 13.57 0.73
CA GLY A 96 -3.78 12.26 0.19
C GLY A 96 -2.68 11.22 0.44
N HIS A 97 -2.65 10.18 -0.37
CA HIS A 97 -1.58 9.17 -0.38
C HIS A 97 -1.21 8.72 -1.80
N ILE A 98 -1.73 9.39 -2.84
CA ILE A 98 -1.56 8.98 -4.24
C ILE A 98 -0.78 10.06 -4.98
N ARG A 99 -1.31 11.29 -5.00
CA ARG A 99 -0.64 12.42 -5.66
C ARG A 99 0.65 12.81 -4.95
N GLU A 100 0.69 12.55 -3.66
CA GLU A 100 1.82 12.78 -2.75
C GLU A 100 3.02 11.87 -3.09
N LEU A 101 2.82 10.80 -3.86
CA LEU A 101 3.90 9.96 -4.39
C LEU A 101 4.54 10.56 -5.66
N ALA A 102 3.91 11.52 -6.33
CA ALA A 102 4.42 12.05 -7.59
C ALA A 102 5.88 12.55 -7.52
N PRO A 103 6.31 13.26 -6.45
CA PRO A 103 7.71 13.69 -6.32
C PRO A 103 8.72 12.54 -6.34
N LEU A 104 8.36 11.32 -5.92
CA LEU A 104 9.26 10.16 -5.96
C LEU A 104 9.70 9.78 -7.38
N PHE A 105 9.01 10.26 -8.42
CA PHE A 105 9.31 9.97 -9.82
C PHE A 105 10.01 11.12 -10.54
N PHE A 106 10.07 12.31 -9.95
CA PHE A 106 10.57 13.52 -10.61
C PHE A 106 11.70 14.22 -9.84
N GLU A 107 11.78 14.02 -8.52
CA GLU A 107 12.86 14.53 -7.68
C GLU A 107 13.94 13.46 -7.53
N GLU A 108 15.17 13.75 -7.95
CA GLU A 108 16.29 12.80 -8.04
C GLU A 108 16.57 12.12 -6.69
N ASP A 109 16.76 12.90 -5.62
CA ASP A 109 17.04 12.38 -4.28
C ASP A 109 15.95 11.42 -3.77
N LEU A 110 14.68 11.74 -4.04
CA LEU A 110 13.55 10.92 -3.61
C LEU A 110 13.41 9.67 -4.46
N ASN A 111 13.72 9.77 -5.76
CA ASN A 111 13.75 8.63 -6.66
C ASN A 111 14.82 7.63 -6.24
N GLU A 112 16.03 8.09 -5.91
CA GLU A 112 17.11 7.25 -5.40
C GLU A 112 16.72 6.54 -4.10
N CYS A 113 16.06 7.25 -3.18
CA CYS A 113 15.51 6.66 -1.96
C CYS A 113 14.50 5.55 -2.28
N LEU A 114 13.57 5.79 -3.20
CA LEU A 114 12.57 4.81 -3.60
C LEU A 114 13.21 3.58 -4.27
N VAL A 115 14.15 3.80 -5.20
CA VAL A 115 14.91 2.76 -5.90
C VAL A 115 15.63 1.86 -4.90
N THR A 116 16.26 2.46 -3.89
CA THR A 116 16.96 1.73 -2.84
C THR A 116 15.99 0.96 -1.95
N ALA A 117 14.91 1.61 -1.49
CA ALA A 117 13.94 0.99 -0.59
C ALA A 117 13.20 -0.20 -1.22
N LEU A 118 12.92 -0.13 -2.52
CA LEU A 118 12.28 -1.21 -3.26
C LEU A 118 13.27 -2.27 -3.77
N ASP A 119 14.58 -2.02 -3.67
CA ASP A 119 15.60 -2.82 -4.34
C ASP A 119 15.21 -3.09 -5.81
N ILE A 120 15.11 -2.01 -6.60
CA ILE A 120 14.62 -2.07 -7.98
C ILE A 120 15.44 -3.01 -8.86
N ASN A 121 16.71 -3.26 -8.50
CA ASN A 121 17.58 -4.18 -9.23
C ASN A 121 17.10 -5.61 -9.00
N THR A 122 16.85 -6.00 -7.75
CA THR A 122 16.25 -7.31 -7.45
C THR A 122 14.88 -7.43 -8.12
N LEU A 123 14.02 -6.41 -8.02
CA LEU A 123 12.71 -6.39 -8.69
C LEU A 123 12.82 -6.44 -10.23
N GLY A 124 13.86 -5.87 -10.82
CA GLY A 124 14.08 -5.85 -12.26
C GLY A 124 14.63 -7.16 -12.81
N THR A 125 15.23 -8.00 -11.96
CA THR A 125 15.65 -9.37 -12.32
C THR A 125 14.54 -10.41 -12.24
N TRP A 126 13.35 -9.97 -11.80
CA TRP A 126 12.16 -10.80 -11.84
C TRP A 126 11.74 -11.05 -13.29
#